data_AF-A0A7X7R1D1-F1
#
_entry.id   AF-A0A7X7R1D1-F1
#
_cell.length_a   1.000
_cell.length_b   1.000
_cell.length_c   1.000
_cell.angle_alpha   90.00
_cell.angle_beta   90.00
_cell.angle_gamma   90.00
#
_symmetry.space_group_name_H-M   'P 1'
#
loop_
_entity.id
_entity.type
_entity.pdbx_description
1 polymer ?
#
loop_
_entity_poly.entity_id
_entity_poly.type
_entity_poly.pdbx_seq_one_letter_code
_entity_poly.pdbx_strand_id
1 'polypeptide(L)'
;LKLLLKNFQLSDDIAFRFSNRKWNQWPLTAEKFTAWLQALNPKEEVINLFMDYETFGEHQWADTGIFEFLKKWPGQMIKSKSFEFHTPSEVAQKLQPISPLYIPYPISWADEERDLTAWLGNEMQDEAFRLLYQIEDKVKKTNDSNLVQKWRYLQTSDNFYYMCTKWFSDGEVHRYFNPYNSPYEAFINYMNVLSDFSIRVDNHIAIHNSNGAGTQKALVTKAKKDKLVQTAPVPKTGNKTKKGEKENTNEKK
;
A
#
# COMPACT_ATOMS: atom_id res chain seq x y z
N LEU A 1 -1.66 18.71 15.49
CA LEU A 1 -0.75 17.59 15.16
C LEU A 1 0.46 18.16 14.43
N LYS A 2 1.70 17.78 14.79
CA LYS A 2 2.90 18.15 14.01
C LYS A 2 3.10 17.11 12.89
N LEU A 3 3.50 17.55 11.70
CA LEU A 3 3.71 16.68 10.54
C LEU A 3 5.19 16.70 10.13
N LEU A 4 5.74 15.51 9.85
CA LEU A 4 7.06 15.34 9.25
C LEU A 4 6.87 14.91 7.79
N LEU A 5 7.38 15.72 6.86
CA LEU A 5 7.20 15.50 5.42
C LEU A 5 8.38 14.72 4.86
N LYS A 6 8.09 13.72 4.01
CA LYS A 6 9.10 12.95 3.27
C LYS A 6 9.86 13.88 2.32
N ASN A 7 11.19 13.80 2.34
CA ASN A 7 11.98 14.29 1.20
C ASN A 7 11.96 13.19 0.12
N PHE A 8 11.03 13.29 -0.83
CA PHE A 8 10.77 12.22 -1.80
C PHE A 8 12.00 11.95 -2.69
N GLN A 9 12.68 13.00 -3.16
CA GLN A 9 13.81 12.85 -4.05
C GLN A 9 14.95 12.07 -3.39
N LEU A 10 15.39 12.51 -2.20
CA LEU A 10 16.48 11.86 -1.47
C LEU A 10 16.12 10.44 -1.03
N SER A 11 14.86 10.21 -0.65
CA SER A 11 14.40 8.87 -0.28
C SER A 11 14.41 7.93 -1.49
N ASP A 12 13.89 8.37 -2.62
CA ASP A 12 13.77 7.57 -3.84
C ASP A 12 15.13 7.34 -4.51
N ASP A 13 16.09 8.25 -4.31
CA ASP A 13 17.47 8.06 -4.75
C ASP A 13 18.14 6.85 -4.08
N ILE A 14 17.79 6.57 -2.82
CA ILE A 14 18.23 5.37 -2.10
C ILE A 14 17.32 4.17 -2.44
N ALA A 15 16.00 4.36 -2.40
CA ALA A 15 15.06 3.26 -2.52
C ALA A 15 15.00 2.67 -3.93
N PHE A 16 15.00 3.51 -4.97
CA PHE A 16 14.77 3.08 -6.35
C PHE A 16 15.98 3.29 -7.27
N ARG A 17 16.74 4.38 -7.11
CA ARG A 17 17.81 4.74 -8.07
C ARG A 17 19.19 4.23 -7.69
N PHE A 18 19.37 3.67 -6.49
CA PHE A 18 20.69 3.32 -5.95
C PHE A 18 21.50 2.39 -6.86
N SER A 19 20.88 1.34 -7.40
CA SER A 19 21.50 0.38 -8.34
C SER A 19 21.36 0.76 -9.81
N ASN A 20 20.68 1.86 -10.14
CA ASN A 20 20.40 2.26 -11.51
C ASN A 20 21.65 2.86 -12.18
N ARG A 21 22.41 2.03 -12.90
CA ARG A 21 23.63 2.46 -13.64
C ARG A 21 23.38 3.47 -14.77
N LYS A 22 22.14 3.64 -15.22
CA LYS A 22 21.75 4.64 -16.22
C LYS A 22 21.41 6.00 -15.61
N TRP A 23 21.23 6.08 -14.30
CA TRP A 23 21.01 7.34 -13.61
C TRP A 23 22.30 8.17 -13.60
N ASN A 24 22.20 9.45 -13.98
CA ASN A 24 23.35 10.32 -14.14
C ASN A 24 24.13 10.62 -12.83
N GLN A 25 23.54 10.33 -11.67
CA GLN A 25 24.24 10.44 -10.38
C GLN A 25 24.82 9.11 -9.90
N TRP A 26 24.64 8.01 -10.62
CA TRP A 26 25.23 6.72 -10.26
C TRP A 26 26.77 6.74 -10.40
N PRO A 27 27.53 6.12 -9.48
CA PRO A 27 27.08 5.46 -8.26
C PRO A 27 26.74 6.44 -7.13
N LEU A 28 25.76 6.09 -6.29
CA LEU A 28 25.45 6.83 -5.07
C LEU A 28 26.37 6.37 -3.93
N THR A 29 27.32 7.21 -3.54
CA THR A 29 28.23 6.91 -2.42
C THR A 29 27.84 7.68 -1.15
N ALA A 30 28.34 7.23 0.00
CA ALA A 30 28.11 7.91 1.27
C ALA A 30 28.62 9.36 1.25
N GLU A 31 29.76 9.62 0.60
CA GLU A 31 30.37 10.94 0.49
C GLU A 31 29.51 11.85 -0.39
N LYS A 32 29.07 11.34 -1.54
CA LYS A 32 28.22 12.06 -2.49
C LYS A 32 26.89 12.43 -1.81
N PHE A 33 26.24 11.47 -1.15
CA PHE A 33 24.97 11.72 -0.48
C PHE A 33 25.12 12.71 0.69
N THR A 34 26.17 12.57 1.51
CA THR A 34 26.51 13.54 2.57
C THR A 34 26.68 14.95 2.01
N ALA A 35 27.42 15.09 0.91
CA ALA A 35 27.65 16.39 0.28
C ALA A 35 26.34 17.02 -0.24
N TRP A 36 25.42 16.22 -0.78
CA TRP A 36 24.09 16.72 -1.17
C TRP A 36 23.30 17.25 0.02
N LEU A 37 23.30 16.53 1.14
CA LEU A 37 22.62 16.98 2.36
C LEU A 37 23.23 18.28 2.88
N GLN A 38 24.56 18.41 2.89
CA GLN A 38 25.25 19.64 3.32
C GLN A 38 24.97 20.85 2.43
N ALA A 39 24.62 20.62 1.17
CA ALA A 39 24.28 21.66 0.21
C ALA A 39 22.81 22.12 0.29
N LEU A 40 21.98 21.48 1.11
CA LEU A 40 20.59 21.90 1.32
C LEU A 40 20.52 23.28 1.98
N ASN A 41 19.35 23.91 1.87
CA ASN A 41 19.14 25.22 2.46
C ASN A 41 19.31 25.14 3.98
N PRO A 42 20.15 25.98 4.63
CA PRO A 42 20.31 25.97 6.09
C PRO A 42 19.02 26.22 6.88
N LYS A 43 17.95 26.70 6.24
CA LYS A 43 16.60 26.80 6.83
C LYS A 43 15.86 25.46 6.92
N GLU A 44 16.34 24.41 6.27
CA GLU A 44 15.80 23.05 6.40
C GLU A 44 16.31 22.43 7.71
N GLU A 45 15.57 22.64 8.79
CA GLU A 45 15.96 22.19 10.13
C GLU A 45 15.86 20.66 10.33
N VAL A 46 15.18 19.96 9.42
CA VAL A 46 14.99 18.50 9.47
C VAL A 46 14.90 17.91 8.06
N ILE A 47 15.58 16.78 7.86
CA ILE A 47 15.52 16.00 6.62
C ILE A 47 14.95 14.63 6.96
N ASN A 48 13.76 14.33 6.43
CA ASN A 48 13.11 13.04 6.64
C ASN A 48 13.31 12.15 5.41
N LEU A 49 13.96 11.00 5.61
CA LEU A 49 14.10 9.97 4.57
C LEU A 49 13.16 8.82 4.92
N PHE A 50 12.13 8.60 4.10
CA PHE A 50 11.15 7.53 4.31
C PHE A 50 11.30 6.49 3.22
N MET A 51 11.57 5.26 3.63
CA MET A 51 11.78 4.12 2.74
C MET A 51 11.37 2.84 3.49
N ASP A 52 10.91 1.85 2.75
CA ASP A 52 10.54 0.55 3.31
C ASP A 52 11.79 -0.22 3.75
N TYR A 53 11.68 -1.07 4.77
CA TYR A 53 12.83 -1.83 5.28
C TYR A 53 13.42 -2.75 4.22
N GLU A 54 12.56 -3.28 3.35
CA GLU A 54 12.84 -4.16 2.22
C GLU A 54 13.69 -3.46 1.15
N THR A 55 13.84 -2.12 1.22
CA THR A 55 14.84 -1.37 0.44
C THR A 55 16.23 -2.01 0.57
N PHE A 56 16.60 -2.42 1.77
CA PHE A 56 17.93 -2.91 2.09
C PHE A 56 17.99 -4.45 2.05
N GLY A 57 18.30 -5.01 0.89
CA GLY A 57 18.50 -6.44 0.71
C GLY A 57 17.49 -7.12 -0.22
N GLU A 58 16.31 -6.53 -0.45
CA GLU A 58 15.30 -7.06 -1.38
C GLU A 58 15.14 -6.18 -2.63
N HIS A 59 14.89 -4.88 -2.47
CA HIS A 59 14.84 -3.95 -3.62
C HIS A 59 16.23 -3.56 -4.09
N GLN A 60 17.15 -3.32 -3.16
CA GLN A 60 18.57 -3.13 -3.46
C GLN A 60 19.34 -4.33 -2.88
N TRP A 61 19.80 -5.22 -3.75
CA TRP A 61 20.52 -6.43 -3.34
C TRP A 61 21.90 -6.12 -2.76
N ALA A 62 22.47 -7.05 -2.00
CA ALA A 62 23.76 -6.87 -1.33
C ALA A 62 24.91 -6.51 -2.30
N ASP A 63 24.91 -7.11 -3.50
CA ASP A 63 25.92 -6.91 -4.55
C ASP A 63 25.88 -5.51 -5.19
N THR A 64 24.78 -4.77 -5.00
CA THR A 64 24.69 -3.34 -5.37
C THR A 64 25.57 -2.45 -4.48
N GLY A 65 26.00 -2.96 -3.32
CA GLY A 65 26.79 -2.21 -2.34
C GLY A 65 25.96 -1.40 -1.33
N ILE A 66 24.63 -1.57 -1.31
CA ILE A 66 23.73 -0.81 -0.42
C ILE A 66 24.08 -0.96 1.07
N PHE A 67 24.49 -2.16 1.50
CA PHE A 67 24.87 -2.38 2.91
C PHE A 67 26.18 -1.66 3.27
N GLU A 68 27.13 -1.58 2.34
CA GLU A 68 28.36 -0.81 2.55
C GLU A 68 28.08 0.69 2.60
N PHE A 69 27.14 1.17 1.78
CA PHE A 69 26.63 2.54 1.88
C PHE A 69 26.01 2.81 3.27
N LEU A 70 25.07 1.96 3.71
CA LEU A 70 24.38 2.13 4.99
C LEU A 70 25.32 2.05 6.19
N LYS A 71 26.36 1.21 6.11
CA LYS A 71 27.39 1.10 7.16
C LYS A 71 28.27 2.36 7.26
N LYS A 72 28.59 2.98 6.12
CA LYS A 72 29.52 4.12 6.07
C LYS A 72 28.82 5.46 6.30
N TRP A 73 27.63 5.64 5.74
CA TRP A 73 26.97 6.94 5.66
C TRP A 73 26.67 7.60 7.03
N PRO A 74 26.08 6.91 8.02
CA PRO A 74 25.85 7.49 9.35
C PRO A 74 27.16 7.97 10.00
N GLY A 75 28.24 7.20 9.85
CA GLY A 75 29.56 7.56 10.35
C GLY A 75 30.14 8.80 9.66
N GLN A 76 29.87 9.01 8.38
CA GLN A 76 30.28 10.22 7.67
C GLN A 76 29.48 11.45 8.12
N MET A 77 28.16 11.30 8.27
CA MET A 77 27.28 12.36 8.75
C MET A 77 27.72 12.85 10.13
N ILE A 78 27.97 11.94 11.08
CA ILE A 78 28.44 12.30 12.43
C ILE A 78 29.81 12.98 12.38
N LYS A 79 30.76 12.47 11.58
CA LYS A 79 32.09 13.07 11.44
C LYS A 79 32.06 14.48 10.87
N SER A 80 31.12 14.77 9.98
CA SER A 80 30.96 16.09 9.38
C SER A 80 30.57 17.18 10.38
N LYS A 81 30.07 16.78 11.57
CA LYS A 81 29.50 17.67 12.61
C LYS A 81 28.41 18.62 12.09
N SER A 82 27.90 18.38 10.89
CA SER A 82 26.87 19.19 10.24
C SER A 82 25.46 18.69 10.55
N PHE A 83 25.34 17.44 11.02
CA PHE A 83 24.07 16.76 11.23
C PHE A 83 24.05 15.92 12.50
N GLU A 84 22.85 15.74 13.02
CA GLU A 84 22.53 14.85 14.13
C GLU A 84 21.34 13.97 13.74
N PHE A 85 21.25 12.78 14.34
CA PHE A 85 20.10 11.89 14.16
C PHE A 85 19.18 12.03 15.37
N HIS A 86 17.88 12.24 15.09
CA HIS A 86 16.84 12.37 16.11
C HIS A 86 15.68 11.44 15.76
N THR A 87 15.05 10.88 16.79
CA THR A 87 13.78 10.17 16.64
C THR A 87 12.64 11.14 16.30
N PRO A 88 11.53 10.67 15.70
CA PRO A 88 10.38 11.53 15.42
C PRO A 88 9.85 12.28 16.66
N SER A 89 9.87 11.64 17.83
CA SER A 89 9.46 12.24 19.10
C SER A 89 10.40 13.38 19.53
N GLU A 90 11.71 13.20 19.39
CA GLU A 90 12.70 14.25 19.71
C GLU A 90 12.58 15.43 18.76
N VAL A 91 12.42 15.17 17.45
CA VAL A 91 12.16 16.24 16.45
C VAL A 91 10.89 17.00 16.81
N ALA A 92 9.81 16.30 17.14
CA ALA A 92 8.54 16.91 17.52
C ALA A 92 8.62 17.75 18.81
N GLN A 93 9.55 17.45 19.72
CA GLN A 93 9.79 18.24 20.93
C GLN A 93 10.69 19.45 20.66
N LYS A 94 11.73 19.28 19.84
CA LYS A 94 12.75 20.31 19.59
C LYS A 94 12.30 21.37 18.60
N LEU A 95 11.67 20.98 17.50
CA LEU A 95 11.35 21.89 16.39
C LEU A 95 9.90 22.39 16.47
N GLN A 96 9.69 23.61 15.97
CA GLN A 96 8.36 24.20 15.82
C GLN A 96 7.90 24.13 14.36
N PRO A 97 6.62 23.83 14.11
CA PRO A 97 6.08 23.90 12.75
C PRO A 97 6.21 25.31 12.18
N ILE A 98 6.74 25.41 10.96
CA ILE A 98 6.93 26.69 10.28
C ILE A 98 5.68 27.18 9.54
N SER A 99 4.74 26.28 9.24
CA SER A 99 3.49 26.59 8.53
C SER A 99 2.42 25.53 8.81
N PRO A 100 1.12 25.90 8.80
CA PRO A 100 0.04 24.93 8.68
C PRO A 100 0.04 24.29 7.29
N LEU A 101 -0.44 23.04 7.21
CA LEU A 101 -0.72 22.34 5.96
C LEU A 101 -2.21 21.96 5.95
N TYR A 102 -2.93 22.41 4.93
CA TYR A 102 -4.35 22.12 4.75
C TYR A 102 -4.51 21.02 3.69
N ILE A 103 -5.06 19.88 4.11
CA ILE A 103 -5.24 18.69 3.27
C ILE A 103 -6.74 18.37 3.23
N PRO A 104 -7.51 18.91 2.26
CA PRO A 104 -8.96 18.75 2.21
C PRO A 104 -9.42 17.36 1.75
N TYR A 105 -8.54 16.60 1.09
CA TYR A 105 -8.83 15.27 0.58
C TYR A 105 -7.75 14.28 1.03
N PRO A 106 -8.09 13.01 1.25
CA PRO A 106 -7.10 12.00 1.58
C PRO A 106 -6.03 11.89 0.48
N ILE A 107 -4.77 11.84 0.89
CA ILE A 107 -3.62 11.66 0.02
C ILE A 107 -2.78 10.48 0.53
N SER A 108 -1.94 9.95 -0.33
CA SER A 108 -0.99 8.90 0.03
C SER A 108 0.40 9.20 -0.53
N TRP A 109 1.38 8.43 -0.07
CA TRP A 109 2.72 8.44 -0.65
C TRP A 109 2.90 7.43 -1.79
N ALA A 110 1.88 6.63 -2.12
CA ALA A 110 1.96 5.58 -3.13
C ALA A 110 1.66 6.11 -4.53
N ASP A 111 2.21 5.41 -5.53
CA ASP A 111 2.08 5.67 -6.97
C ASP A 111 2.36 7.13 -7.40
N GLU A 112 2.29 7.44 -8.68
CA GLU A 112 2.52 8.81 -9.17
C GLU A 112 1.42 9.78 -8.70
N GLU A 113 0.18 9.32 -8.60
CA GLU A 113 -0.98 10.18 -8.33
C GLU A 113 -1.12 10.63 -6.87
N ARG A 114 -0.39 9.98 -5.93
CA ARG A 114 -0.34 10.35 -4.50
C ARG A 114 -1.73 10.46 -3.84
N ASP A 115 -2.66 9.60 -4.25
CA ASP A 115 -4.04 9.58 -3.78
C ASP A 115 -4.41 8.18 -3.25
N LEU A 116 -5.72 7.89 -3.13
CA LEU A 116 -6.22 6.60 -2.63
C LEU A 116 -6.33 5.51 -3.68
N THR A 117 -6.07 5.80 -4.95
CA THR A 117 -6.42 4.89 -6.05
C THR A 117 -5.61 3.58 -6.07
N ALA A 118 -4.52 3.49 -5.29
CA ALA A 118 -3.83 2.23 -5.04
C ALA A 118 -4.65 1.23 -4.21
N TRP A 119 -5.61 1.71 -3.40
CA TRP A 119 -6.47 0.89 -2.54
C TRP A 119 -7.97 1.03 -2.81
N LEU A 120 -8.41 2.14 -3.41
CA LEU A 120 -9.80 2.48 -3.74
C LEU A 120 -9.86 3.14 -5.13
N GLY A 121 -9.36 2.43 -6.14
CA GLY A 121 -9.28 2.92 -7.52
C GLY A 121 -10.13 2.12 -8.52
N ASN A 122 -10.81 1.06 -8.08
CA ASN A 122 -11.66 0.24 -8.94
C ASN A 122 -12.85 -0.39 -8.18
N GLU A 123 -13.83 -0.89 -8.92
CA GLU A 123 -15.08 -1.44 -8.36
C GLU A 123 -14.86 -2.63 -7.41
N MET A 124 -13.84 -3.46 -7.63
CA MET A 124 -13.55 -4.60 -6.74
C MET A 124 -13.05 -4.13 -5.38
N GLN A 125 -12.15 -3.16 -5.39
CA GLN A 125 -11.62 -2.53 -4.18
C GLN A 125 -12.73 -1.83 -3.40
N ASP A 126 -13.55 -1.03 -4.08
CA ASP A 126 -14.66 -0.30 -3.47
C ASP A 126 -15.70 -1.26 -2.86
N GLU A 127 -16.05 -2.33 -3.57
CA GLU A 127 -17.01 -3.33 -3.09
C GLU A 127 -16.48 -4.09 -1.87
N ALA A 128 -15.23 -4.55 -1.91
CA ALA A 128 -14.58 -5.24 -0.80
C ALA A 128 -14.53 -4.34 0.45
N PHE A 129 -14.15 -3.07 0.27
CA PHE A 129 -14.08 -2.09 1.36
C PHE A 129 -15.47 -1.84 1.95
N ARG A 130 -16.46 -1.56 1.10
CA ARG A 130 -17.85 -1.31 1.51
C ARG A 130 -18.41 -2.48 2.32
N LEU A 131 -18.25 -3.71 1.84
CA LEU A 131 -18.79 -4.91 2.49
C LEU A 131 -18.09 -5.19 3.83
N LEU A 132 -16.79 -4.93 3.94
CA LEU A 132 -16.04 -5.09 5.20
C LEU A 132 -16.57 -4.16 6.31
N TYR A 133 -16.85 -2.90 5.99
CA TYR A 133 -17.34 -1.94 6.97
C TYR A 133 -18.84 -2.09 7.26
N GLN A 134 -19.62 -2.68 6.34
CA GLN A 134 -21.03 -2.99 6.60
C GLN A 134 -21.26 -3.96 7.77
N ILE A 135 -20.28 -4.81 8.09
CA ILE A 135 -20.38 -5.76 9.20
C ILE A 135 -19.79 -5.23 10.51
N GLU A 136 -19.23 -4.02 10.54
CA GLU A 136 -18.54 -3.45 11.70
C GLU A 136 -19.42 -3.47 12.96
N ASP A 137 -20.65 -2.96 12.86
CA ASP A 137 -21.58 -2.91 14.00
C ASP A 137 -21.93 -4.31 14.52
N LYS A 138 -22.06 -5.29 13.63
CA LYS A 138 -22.30 -6.68 14.01
C LYS A 138 -21.10 -7.24 14.76
N VAL A 139 -19.89 -7.04 14.22
CA VAL A 139 -18.63 -7.48 14.85
C VAL A 139 -18.49 -6.86 16.24
N LYS A 140 -18.70 -5.55 16.39
CA LYS A 140 -18.65 -4.88 17.70
C LYS A 140 -19.66 -5.46 18.70
N LYS A 141 -20.88 -5.76 18.26
CA LYS A 141 -21.93 -6.37 19.11
C LYS A 141 -21.60 -7.77 19.60
N THR A 142 -20.63 -8.47 18.98
CA THR A 142 -20.21 -9.79 19.47
C THR A 142 -19.54 -9.73 20.84
N ASN A 143 -18.89 -8.60 21.18
CA ASN A 143 -17.97 -8.49 22.32
C ASN A 143 -16.91 -9.61 22.40
N ASP A 144 -16.67 -10.31 21.29
CA ASP A 144 -15.67 -11.38 21.18
C ASP A 144 -14.38 -10.78 20.63
N SER A 145 -13.33 -10.78 21.47
CA SER A 145 -12.03 -10.22 21.12
C SER A 145 -11.36 -10.92 19.94
N ASN A 146 -11.63 -12.21 19.73
CA ASN A 146 -11.12 -12.99 18.60
C ASN A 146 -11.80 -12.59 17.29
N LEU A 147 -13.12 -12.40 17.29
CA LEU A 147 -13.85 -11.93 16.11
C LEU A 147 -13.46 -10.48 15.76
N VAL A 148 -13.30 -9.61 16.76
CA VAL A 148 -12.81 -8.24 16.55
C VAL A 148 -11.40 -8.25 15.96
N GLN A 149 -10.51 -9.10 16.45
CA GLN A 149 -9.15 -9.22 15.92
C GLN A 149 -9.14 -9.71 14.46
N LYS A 150 -9.95 -10.71 14.11
CA LYS A 150 -10.08 -11.19 12.73
C LYS A 150 -10.61 -10.10 11.79
N TRP A 151 -11.60 -9.33 12.22
CA TRP A 151 -12.09 -8.19 11.45
C TRP A 151 -11.01 -7.11 11.24
N ARG A 152 -10.12 -6.89 12.22
CA ARG A 152 -8.96 -6.01 12.07
C ARG A 152 -7.97 -6.54 11.03
N TYR A 153 -7.71 -7.84 10.97
CA TYR A 153 -6.84 -8.42 9.93
C TYR A 153 -7.42 -8.27 8.53
N LEU A 154 -8.75 -8.32 8.38
CA LEU A 154 -9.40 -8.07 7.09
C LEU A 154 -9.29 -6.60 6.63
N GLN A 155 -8.95 -5.67 7.53
CA GLN A 155 -8.70 -4.25 7.22
C GLN A 155 -7.26 -3.97 6.77
N THR A 156 -6.35 -4.95 6.83
CA THR A 156 -4.99 -4.77 6.34
C THR A 156 -5.01 -4.27 4.89
N SER A 157 -4.32 -3.15 4.64
CA SER A 157 -4.38 -2.42 3.37
C SER A 157 -3.89 -3.24 2.18
N ASP A 158 -2.95 -4.16 2.41
CA ASP A 158 -2.43 -5.07 1.40
C ASP A 158 -3.54 -5.86 0.68
N ASN A 159 -4.61 -6.22 1.39
CA ASN A 159 -5.75 -6.90 0.77
C ASN A 159 -6.32 -6.09 -0.40
N PHE A 160 -6.51 -4.79 -0.22
CA PHE A 160 -7.03 -3.90 -1.26
C PHE A 160 -5.95 -3.57 -2.30
N TYR A 161 -4.70 -3.43 -1.86
CA TYR A 161 -3.57 -3.21 -2.75
C TYR A 161 -3.41 -4.34 -3.78
N TYR A 162 -3.57 -5.60 -3.35
CA TYR A 162 -3.53 -6.77 -4.24
C TYR A 162 -4.65 -6.81 -5.27
N MET A 163 -5.74 -6.07 -5.05
CA MET A 163 -6.86 -5.92 -5.99
C MET A 163 -6.67 -4.72 -6.95
N CYS A 164 -5.54 -4.00 -6.87
CA CYS A 164 -5.26 -2.87 -7.75
C CYS A 164 -5.08 -3.32 -9.21
N THR A 165 -5.65 -2.56 -10.14
CA THR A 165 -5.57 -2.83 -11.60
C THR A 165 -4.65 -1.87 -12.33
N LYS A 166 -3.89 -1.04 -11.61
CA LYS A 166 -2.91 -0.13 -12.20
C LYS A 166 -1.64 -0.89 -12.59
N TRP A 167 -1.71 -1.57 -13.74
CA TRP A 167 -0.61 -2.40 -14.26
C TRP A 167 0.45 -1.62 -15.05
N PHE A 168 0.25 -0.32 -15.32
CA PHE A 168 0.92 0.36 -16.43
C PHE A 168 1.89 1.52 -16.08
N SER A 169 1.93 2.02 -14.85
CA SER A 169 2.90 3.07 -14.45
C SER A 169 3.98 2.58 -13.47
N ASP A 170 3.63 1.73 -12.50
CA ASP A 170 4.52 1.27 -11.41
C ASP A 170 4.55 -0.26 -11.22
N GLY A 171 4.25 -1.00 -12.29
CA GLY A 171 3.95 -2.45 -12.26
C GLY A 171 5.04 -3.38 -11.68
N GLU A 172 6.27 -2.92 -11.47
CA GLU A 172 7.30 -3.73 -10.78
C GLU A 172 7.05 -3.81 -9.27
N VAL A 173 6.58 -2.75 -8.62
CA VAL A 173 6.33 -2.74 -7.17
C VAL A 173 5.05 -3.51 -6.83
N HIS A 174 3.99 -3.33 -7.63
CA HIS A 174 2.71 -4.04 -7.45
C HIS A 174 2.81 -5.55 -7.71
N ARG A 175 3.75 -5.99 -8.56
CA ARG A 175 3.97 -7.42 -8.84
C ARG A 175 4.89 -8.10 -7.84
N TYR A 176 5.82 -7.38 -7.23
CA TYR A 176 6.84 -7.98 -6.38
C TYR A 176 6.26 -8.62 -5.12
N PHE A 177 5.16 -8.07 -4.58
CA PHE A 177 4.56 -8.52 -3.32
C PHE A 177 3.14 -9.10 -3.44
N ASN A 178 2.58 -9.25 -4.64
CA ASN A 178 1.23 -9.81 -4.78
C ASN A 178 1.28 -11.35 -4.81
N PRO A 179 0.71 -12.06 -3.82
CA PRO A 179 0.73 -13.52 -3.79
C PRO A 179 -0.25 -14.15 -4.78
N TYR A 180 -1.09 -13.35 -5.45
CA TYR A 180 -2.10 -13.80 -6.39
C TYR A 180 -1.65 -13.58 -7.84
N ASN A 181 -2.14 -14.43 -8.76
CA ASN A 181 -1.78 -14.31 -10.17
C ASN A 181 -2.50 -13.12 -10.86
N SER A 182 -3.57 -12.60 -10.24
CA SER A 182 -4.31 -11.45 -10.76
C SER A 182 -5.08 -10.72 -9.65
N PRO A 183 -5.48 -9.45 -9.88
CA PRO A 183 -6.32 -8.71 -8.93
C PRO A 183 -7.68 -9.37 -8.71
N TYR A 184 -8.20 -10.04 -9.74
CA TYR A 184 -9.46 -10.78 -9.69
C TYR A 184 -9.36 -11.98 -8.74
N GLU A 185 -8.23 -12.69 -8.76
CA GLU A 185 -7.99 -13.81 -7.84
C GLU A 185 -7.88 -13.31 -6.39
N ALA A 186 -7.17 -12.20 -6.17
CA ALA A 186 -7.10 -11.54 -4.86
C ALA A 186 -8.50 -11.15 -4.35
N PHE A 187 -9.31 -10.53 -5.20
CA PHE A 187 -10.68 -10.14 -4.88
C PHE A 187 -11.57 -11.35 -4.56
N ILE A 188 -11.58 -12.38 -5.40
CA ILE A 188 -12.39 -13.59 -5.18
C ILE A 188 -12.01 -14.25 -3.85
N ASN A 189 -10.70 -14.39 -3.58
CA ASN A 189 -10.24 -14.97 -2.33
C ASN A 189 -10.69 -14.14 -1.12
N TYR A 190 -10.48 -12.83 -1.16
CA TYR A 190 -10.91 -11.92 -0.11
C TYR A 190 -12.42 -11.99 0.15
N MET A 191 -13.23 -11.97 -0.91
CA MET A 191 -14.69 -12.04 -0.81
C MET A 191 -15.18 -13.35 -0.21
N ASN A 192 -14.54 -14.48 -0.54
CA ASN A 192 -14.85 -15.77 0.07
C ASN A 192 -14.56 -15.75 1.58
N VAL A 193 -13.39 -15.22 1.97
CA VAL A 193 -13.01 -15.09 3.40
C VAL A 193 -13.95 -14.15 4.13
N LEU A 194 -14.29 -12.99 3.56
CA LEU A 194 -15.19 -12.02 4.17
C LEU A 194 -16.61 -12.59 4.32
N SER A 195 -17.09 -13.33 3.33
CA SER A 195 -18.40 -14.01 3.39
C SER A 195 -18.45 -15.06 4.51
N ASP A 196 -17.44 -15.93 4.61
CA ASP A 196 -17.35 -16.92 5.69
C ASP A 196 -17.27 -16.22 7.06
N PHE A 197 -16.47 -15.16 7.17
CA PHE A 197 -16.36 -14.39 8.39
C PHE A 197 -17.69 -13.76 8.82
N SER A 198 -18.44 -13.17 7.88
CA SER A 198 -19.77 -12.61 8.17
C SER A 198 -20.74 -13.67 8.71
N ILE A 199 -20.73 -14.88 8.13
CA ILE A 199 -21.56 -16.00 8.61
C ILE A 199 -21.19 -16.37 10.06
N ARG A 200 -19.90 -16.42 10.39
CA ARG A 200 -19.44 -16.71 11.76
C ARG A 200 -19.89 -15.65 12.76
N VAL A 201 -19.83 -14.37 12.37
CA VAL A 201 -20.32 -13.25 13.18
C VAL A 201 -21.82 -13.38 13.44
N ASP A 202 -22.62 -13.63 12.41
CA ASP A 202 -24.07 -13.80 12.52
C ASP A 202 -24.44 -15.01 13.42
N ASN A 203 -23.74 -16.13 13.26
CA ASN A 203 -23.93 -17.31 14.10
C ASN A 203 -23.59 -17.04 15.58
N HIS A 204 -22.50 -16.32 15.84
CA HIS A 204 -22.11 -15.96 17.21
C HIS A 204 -23.20 -15.10 17.89
N ILE A 205 -23.71 -14.09 17.18
CA ILE A 205 -24.80 -13.24 17.68
C ILE A 205 -26.06 -14.07 17.93
N ALA A 206 -26.43 -14.95 17.00
CA ALA A 206 -27.62 -15.80 17.15
C ALA A 206 -27.52 -16.73 18.37
N ILE A 207 -26.37 -17.39 18.57
CA ILE A 207 -26.12 -18.27 19.72
C ILE A 207 -26.19 -17.46 21.03
N HIS A 208 -25.51 -16.32 21.10
CA HIS A 208 -25.50 -15.48 22.28
C HIS A 208 -26.92 -14.97 22.64
N ASN A 209 -27.70 -14.55 21.65
CA ASN A 209 -29.09 -14.14 21.85
C ASN A 209 -29.99 -15.30 22.32
N SER A 210 -29.77 -16.51 21.78
CA SER A 210 -30.52 -17.70 22.19
C SER A 210 -30.14 -18.22 23.59
N ASN A 211 -28.93 -17.94 24.06
CA ASN A 211 -28.48 -18.31 25.41
C ASN A 211 -28.96 -17.31 26.48
N GLY A 212 -29.26 -16.05 26.11
CA GLY A 212 -29.86 -15.05 26.99
C GLY A 212 -31.39 -15.15 27.11
N ALA A 213 -32.05 -15.74 26.12
CA ALA A 213 -33.47 -16.06 26.15
C ALA A 213 -33.62 -17.57 26.31
N GLY A 214 -33.69 -18.05 27.56
CA GLY A 214 -33.70 -19.48 27.85
C GLY A 214 -34.78 -20.25 27.09
N THR A 215 -34.41 -20.89 25.97
CA THR A 215 -35.07 -22.11 25.47
C THR A 215 -34.17 -22.81 24.44
N GLN A 216 -33.83 -24.07 24.71
CA GLN A 216 -33.30 -25.00 23.71
C GLN A 216 -34.33 -25.26 22.61
N LYS A 217 -33.95 -25.08 21.33
CA LYS A 217 -34.00 -26.09 20.24
C LYS A 217 -34.06 -25.46 18.85
N ALA A 218 -33.33 -26.12 17.94
CA ALA A 218 -33.50 -26.18 16.49
C ALA A 218 -33.15 -24.92 15.67
N LEU A 219 -31.90 -24.84 15.19
CA LEU A 219 -31.53 -24.10 13.98
C LEU A 219 -30.29 -24.75 13.32
N VAL A 220 -30.38 -26.04 13.01
CA VAL A 220 -29.46 -26.72 12.07
C VAL A 220 -30.28 -27.22 10.89
N THR A 221 -31.08 -26.37 10.25
CA THR A 221 -31.76 -26.72 8.97
C THR A 221 -32.36 -25.54 8.21
N LYS A 222 -31.70 -24.37 8.14
CA LYS A 222 -32.16 -23.31 7.21
C LYS A 222 -31.10 -22.42 6.56
N ALA A 223 -29.82 -22.82 6.58
CA ALA A 223 -28.74 -22.11 5.89
C ALA A 223 -28.28 -22.77 4.57
N LYS A 224 -29.11 -23.60 3.95
CA LYS A 224 -28.88 -24.17 2.60
C LYS A 224 -30.04 -23.83 1.67
N LYS A 225 -30.26 -22.54 1.45
CA LYS A 225 -30.99 -21.95 0.31
C LYS A 225 -31.04 -20.46 0.59
N ASP A 226 -29.94 -19.76 0.26
CA ASP A 226 -30.00 -18.50 -0.47
C ASP A 226 -28.58 -17.97 -0.69
N LYS A 227 -28.31 -17.65 -1.97
CA LYS A 227 -27.18 -16.89 -2.52
C LYS A 227 -25.80 -17.57 -2.53
N LEU A 228 -25.66 -18.55 -3.44
CA LEU A 228 -24.52 -18.52 -4.36
C LEU A 228 -24.64 -17.22 -5.16
N VAL A 229 -23.65 -16.33 -5.04
CA VAL A 229 -23.52 -15.17 -5.91
C VAL A 229 -23.47 -15.68 -7.34
N GLN A 230 -24.51 -15.38 -8.12
CA GLN A 230 -24.45 -15.50 -9.56
C GLN A 230 -23.34 -14.56 -10.04
N THR A 231 -22.35 -15.14 -10.70
CA THR A 231 -21.31 -14.41 -11.41
C THR A 231 -21.96 -13.41 -12.37
N ALA A 232 -21.67 -12.13 -12.20
CA ALA A 232 -21.98 -11.13 -13.20
C ALA A 232 -21.19 -11.45 -14.48
N PRO A 233 -21.77 -11.30 -15.69
CA PRO A 233 -21.05 -11.58 -16.92
C PRO A 233 -19.96 -10.52 -17.16
N VAL A 234 -18.76 -11.00 -17.49
CA VAL A 234 -17.61 -10.21 -17.95
C VAL A 234 -18.05 -9.28 -19.10
N PRO A 235 -17.74 -7.98 -19.09
CA PRO A 235 -18.00 -7.12 -20.24
C PRO A 235 -17.09 -7.54 -21.41
N LYS A 236 -17.70 -7.95 -22.52
CA LYS A 236 -16.98 -8.19 -23.78
C LYS A 236 -16.48 -6.86 -24.34
N THR A 237 -15.18 -6.60 -24.26
CA THR A 237 -14.53 -5.55 -25.06
C THR A 237 -14.55 -5.97 -26.52
N GLY A 238 -15.43 -5.34 -27.31
CA GLY A 238 -15.46 -5.49 -28.75
C GLY A 238 -14.29 -4.77 -29.41
N ASN A 239 -13.26 -5.50 -29.81
CA ASN A 239 -12.25 -4.99 -30.74
C ASN A 239 -12.82 -5.04 -32.17
N LYS A 240 -13.32 -3.89 -32.66
CA LYS A 240 -13.44 -3.65 -34.10
C LYS A 240 -12.09 -3.17 -34.64
N THR A 241 -11.26 -4.10 -35.10
CA THR A 241 -10.11 -3.77 -35.93
C THR A 241 -10.60 -3.39 -37.33
N LYS A 242 -10.59 -2.08 -37.64
CA LYS A 242 -10.60 -1.62 -39.04
C LYS A 242 -9.26 -1.98 -39.66
N LYS A 243 -9.30 -2.88 -40.64
CA LYS A 243 -8.19 -3.16 -41.58
C LYS A 243 -8.00 -1.91 -42.45
N GLY A 244 -6.90 -1.19 -42.24
CA GLY A 244 -6.37 -0.22 -43.20
C GLY A 244 -5.31 -0.91 -44.05
N GLU A 245 -5.53 -0.96 -45.35
CA GLU A 245 -4.60 -1.47 -46.35
C GLU A 245 -3.31 -0.65 -46.36
N LYS A 246 -2.17 -1.35 -46.43
CA LYS A 246 -0.87 -0.74 -46.74
C LYS A 246 -0.74 -0.67 -48.25
N GLU A 247 -0.83 0.53 -48.83
CA GLU A 247 -0.25 0.80 -50.14
C GLU A 247 1.25 1.03 -50.01
N ASN A 248 1.99 0.21 -50.74
CA ASN A 248 3.39 0.39 -51.06
C ASN A 248 3.54 1.55 -52.05
N THR A 249 4.38 2.53 -51.74
CA THR A 249 5.14 3.24 -52.76
C THR A 249 6.54 3.55 -52.24
N ASN A 250 7.50 2.84 -52.82
CA ASN A 250 8.86 3.32 -53.03
C ASN A 250 8.81 4.69 -53.71
N GLU A 251 9.64 5.65 -53.28
CA GLU A 251 10.49 6.41 -54.20
C GLU A 251 11.57 7.24 -53.48
N LYS A 252 12.82 6.93 -53.87
CA LYS A 252 14.02 7.76 -53.99
C LYS A 252 13.88 9.27 -53.69
N LYS A 253 14.64 9.76 -52.71
CA LYS A 253 15.86 10.61 -52.88
C LYS A 253 16.46 10.97 -51.53
#